data_AF-H1LST7-F1
#
_entry.id   AF-H1LST7-F1
#
_cell.length_a   1.000
_cell.length_b   1.000
_cell.length_c   1.000
_cell.angle_alpha   90.00
_cell.angle_beta   90.00
_cell.angle_gamma   90.00
#
_symmetry.space_group_name_H-M   'P 1'
#
loop_
_entity.id
_entity.type
_entity.pdbx_description
1 polymer ?
#
loop_
_entity_poly.entity_id
_entity_poly.type
_entity_poly.pdbx_seq_one_letter_code
_entity_poly.pdbx_strand_id
1 'polypeptide(L)'
;MTKDPYNFNFLTIDKQYDEALLKEALVDNVIKLLMEFGRGFAFVGKEYPLPIEGVTERIDLLFYNLWMHCYVVVEVKVKPFESRDIGQTATYVAIADDLIRREGDNKTIGLIICKSKNNVLAKYAVGTSKEPIGISEYELSHFLPSPKEIEQKLSEQDDINQEGQKT
;
A
#
# COMPACT_ATOMS: atom_id res chain seq x y z
N MET A 1 21.31 -1.44 13.06
CA MET A 1 20.99 -0.48 11.98
C MET A 1 20.04 0.56 12.54
N THR A 2 20.54 1.71 12.95
CA THR A 2 19.73 2.88 13.33
C THR A 2 20.19 4.06 12.49
N LYS A 3 19.25 4.90 12.03
CA LYS A 3 19.58 6.16 11.36
C LYS A 3 19.59 7.25 12.43
N ASP A 4 20.65 8.05 12.47
CA ASP A 4 20.75 9.18 13.38
C ASP A 4 21.39 10.37 12.64
N PRO A 5 20.71 11.53 12.51
CA PRO A 5 19.34 11.81 12.94
C PRO A 5 18.27 11.34 11.92
N TYR A 6 17.07 11.03 12.42
CA TYR A 6 15.88 10.90 11.56
C TYR A 6 15.40 12.31 11.15
N ASN A 7 15.17 12.52 9.85
CA ASN A 7 14.65 13.79 9.32
C ASN A 7 13.13 13.69 9.15
N PHE A 8 12.39 14.45 9.96
CA PHE A 8 10.93 14.52 9.97
C PHE A 8 10.37 15.81 9.35
N ASN A 9 11.18 16.59 8.61
CA ASN A 9 10.77 17.90 8.06
C ASN A 9 9.61 17.84 7.06
N PHE A 10 9.17 16.65 6.65
CA PHE A 10 7.96 16.46 5.84
C PHE A 10 6.66 16.61 6.66
N LEU A 11 6.77 16.65 7.99
CA LEU A 11 5.67 16.89 8.90
C LEU A 11 5.79 18.34 9.35
N THR A 12 4.88 19.19 8.85
CA THR A 12 4.73 20.58 9.30
C THR A 12 4.18 20.58 10.72
N ILE A 13 5.07 20.34 11.68
CA ILE A 13 4.75 20.12 13.09
C ILE A 13 5.55 21.12 13.94
N ASP A 14 4.85 21.84 14.83
CA ASP A 14 5.42 22.93 15.61
C ASP A 14 6.02 22.43 16.94
N LYS A 15 7.20 22.98 17.28
CA LYS A 15 8.28 22.29 18.02
C LYS A 15 8.03 21.84 19.47
N GLN A 16 6.87 22.06 20.08
CA GLN A 16 6.69 21.82 21.53
C GLN A 16 5.47 21.00 21.96
N TYR A 17 4.51 20.68 21.09
CA TYR A 17 3.26 20.00 21.49
C TYR A 17 3.03 18.61 20.88
N ASP A 18 3.99 18.09 20.11
CA ASP A 18 3.59 17.37 18.91
C ASP A 18 4.21 15.97 18.77
N GLU A 19 4.82 15.36 19.80
CA GLU A 19 5.32 13.98 19.65
C GLU A 19 4.17 12.97 19.50
N ALA A 20 3.07 13.21 20.24
CA ALA A 20 1.87 12.38 20.16
C ALA A 20 1.15 12.56 18.83
N LEU A 21 0.90 13.82 18.41
CA LEU A 21 0.32 14.12 17.10
C LEU A 21 1.24 13.67 15.95
N LEU A 22 2.55 13.84 16.06
CA LEU A 22 3.54 13.32 15.10
C LEU A 22 3.41 11.81 14.94
N LYS A 23 3.31 11.06 16.04
CA LYS A 23 3.10 9.61 16.00
C LYS A 23 1.75 9.28 15.37
N GLU A 24 0.70 9.97 15.76
CA GLU A 24 -0.67 9.74 15.26
C GLU A 24 -0.78 10.03 13.75
N ALA A 25 -0.27 11.18 13.29
CA ALA A 25 -0.25 11.59 11.88
C ALA A 25 0.61 10.67 11.00
N LEU A 26 1.72 10.14 11.54
CA LEU A 26 2.57 9.19 10.82
C LEU A 26 1.92 7.82 10.64
N VAL A 27 1.04 7.45 11.55
CA VAL A 27 0.69 6.04 11.78
C VAL A 27 -0.75 5.73 11.39
N ASP A 28 -1.68 6.66 11.48
CA ASP A 28 -3.12 6.37 11.35
C ASP A 28 -3.54 5.80 10.01
N ASN A 29 -3.10 6.40 8.89
CA ASN A 29 -3.45 5.90 7.57
C ASN A 29 -2.75 4.57 7.26
N VAL A 30 -1.55 4.36 7.82
CA VAL A 30 -0.78 3.13 7.65
C VAL A 30 -1.38 2.00 8.49
N ILE A 31 -1.80 2.26 9.73
CA ILE A 31 -2.48 1.29 10.59
C ILE A 31 -3.81 0.88 9.97
N LYS A 32 -4.65 1.82 9.52
CA LYS A 32 -5.92 1.49 8.87
C LYS A 32 -5.71 0.57 7.67
N LEU A 33 -4.75 0.90 6.80
CA LEU A 33 -4.39 0.05 5.67
C LEU A 33 -3.93 -1.35 6.14
N LEU A 34 -2.99 -1.43 7.08
CA LEU A 34 -2.47 -2.69 7.59
C LEU A 34 -3.54 -3.54 8.28
N MET A 35 -4.52 -2.92 8.96
CA MET A 35 -5.65 -3.63 9.57
C MET A 35 -6.55 -4.28 8.51
N GLU A 36 -6.78 -3.63 7.37
CA GLU A 36 -7.56 -4.20 6.25
C GLU A 36 -6.86 -5.37 5.56
N PHE A 37 -5.54 -5.32 5.41
CA PHE A 37 -4.76 -6.47 4.90
C PHE A 37 -4.77 -7.67 5.86
N GLY A 38 -5.10 -7.44 7.13
CA GLY A 38 -5.14 -8.45 8.16
C GLY A 38 -3.79 -8.64 8.85
N ARG A 39 -3.63 -9.81 9.47
CA ARG A 39 -2.54 -10.02 10.43
C ARG A 39 -1.22 -10.36 9.74
N GLY A 40 -0.13 -9.85 10.32
CA GLY A 40 1.24 -10.18 9.93
C GLY A 40 1.81 -9.34 8.79
N PHE A 41 1.06 -8.42 8.20
CA PHE A 41 1.60 -7.54 7.16
C PHE A 41 2.55 -6.49 7.75
N ALA A 42 3.74 -6.41 7.18
CA ALA A 42 4.73 -5.37 7.42
C ALA A 42 4.97 -4.63 6.11
N PHE A 43 4.81 -3.30 6.14
CA PHE A 43 5.03 -2.46 4.96
C PHE A 43 6.53 -2.36 4.66
N VAL A 44 6.93 -2.70 3.43
CA VAL A 44 8.33 -2.65 2.98
C VAL A 44 8.56 -1.40 2.13
N GLY A 45 7.63 -1.06 1.23
CA GLY A 45 7.75 0.13 0.41
C GLY A 45 6.57 0.32 -0.54
N LYS A 46 6.48 1.52 -1.10
CA LYS A 46 5.56 1.87 -2.20
C LYS A 46 6.37 2.22 -3.43
N GLU A 47 5.80 2.04 -4.61
CA GLU A 47 6.48 2.31 -5.89
C GLU A 47 7.87 1.64 -5.91
N TYR A 48 7.89 0.40 -5.39
CA TYR A 48 9.13 -0.28 -5.04
C TYR A 48 9.85 -0.68 -6.33
N PRO A 49 11.07 -0.18 -6.57
CA PRO A 49 11.78 -0.43 -7.81
C PRO A 49 12.28 -1.87 -7.86
N LEU A 50 12.03 -2.51 -9.00
CA LEU A 50 12.61 -3.80 -9.38
C LEU A 50 13.60 -3.57 -10.52
N PRO A 51 14.89 -3.34 -10.23
CA PRO A 51 15.88 -3.08 -11.26
C PRO A 51 16.25 -4.37 -11.98
N ILE A 52 16.03 -4.44 -13.30
CA ILE A 52 16.40 -5.56 -14.16
C ILE A 52 17.07 -5.03 -15.41
N GLU A 53 18.37 -5.28 -15.57
CA GLU A 53 19.15 -5.01 -16.79
C GLU A 53 18.70 -3.80 -17.63
N GLY A 54 18.67 -2.61 -17.03
CA GLY A 54 18.35 -1.36 -17.72
C GLY A 54 16.87 -1.00 -17.80
N VAL A 55 15.96 -1.86 -17.35
CA VAL A 55 14.55 -1.58 -17.12
C VAL A 55 14.29 -1.53 -15.61
N THR A 56 13.46 -0.60 -15.16
CA THR A 56 13.02 -0.56 -13.76
C THR A 56 11.50 -0.63 -13.75
N GLU A 57 11.00 -1.83 -13.50
CA GLU A 57 9.60 -2.03 -13.16
C GLU A 57 9.34 -1.54 -11.73
N ARG A 58 8.09 -1.22 -11.41
CA ARG A 58 7.70 -0.74 -10.08
C ARG A 58 6.49 -1.49 -9.58
N ILE A 59 6.61 -2.01 -8.35
CA ILE A 59 5.49 -2.57 -7.62
C ILE A 59 4.76 -1.42 -6.91
N ASP A 60 3.44 -1.31 -7.04
CA ASP A 60 2.66 -0.28 -6.36
C ASP A 60 2.91 -0.29 -4.85
N LEU A 61 2.74 -1.46 -4.20
CA LEU A 61 3.00 -1.66 -2.78
C LEU A 61 3.68 -3.02 -2.55
N LEU A 62 4.76 -3.01 -1.78
CA LEU A 62 5.46 -4.21 -1.34
C LEU A 62 5.30 -4.38 0.18
N PHE A 63 4.85 -5.57 0.57
CA PHE A 63 4.76 -5.98 1.97
C PHE A 63 5.59 -7.24 2.22
N TYR A 64 5.79 -7.54 3.49
CA TYR A 64 6.24 -8.84 3.98
C TYR A 64 5.20 -9.39 4.95
N ASN A 65 4.82 -10.65 4.82
CA ASN A 65 3.93 -11.30 5.78
C ASN A 65 4.75 -12.11 6.80
N LEU A 66 4.69 -11.69 8.06
CA LEU A 66 5.45 -12.25 9.18
C LEU A 66 5.03 -13.68 9.56
N TRP A 67 3.83 -14.11 9.19
CA TRP A 67 3.32 -15.45 9.55
C TRP A 67 3.56 -16.46 8.45
N MET A 68 3.35 -16.03 7.21
CA MET A 68 3.66 -16.84 6.04
C MET A 68 5.14 -16.78 5.67
N HIS A 69 5.92 -15.89 6.27
CA HIS A 69 7.34 -15.67 5.98
C HIS A 69 7.60 -15.47 4.49
N CYS A 70 6.86 -14.57 3.83
CA CYS A 70 7.01 -14.30 2.40
C CYS A 70 6.80 -12.82 2.07
N TYR A 71 7.36 -12.37 0.95
CA TYR A 71 6.99 -11.09 0.37
C TYR A 71 5.59 -11.16 -0.24
N VAL A 72 4.89 -10.02 -0.24
CA VAL A 72 3.59 -9.85 -0.90
C VAL A 72 3.67 -8.64 -1.81
N VAL A 73 3.63 -8.89 -3.12
CA VAL A 73 3.54 -7.88 -4.17
C VAL A 73 2.08 -7.51 -4.32
N VAL A 74 1.73 -6.25 -4.10
CA VAL A 74 0.35 -5.77 -4.22
C VAL A 74 0.24 -4.79 -5.38
N GLU A 75 -0.67 -5.09 -6.30
CA GLU A 75 -1.00 -4.26 -7.46
C GLU A 75 -2.41 -3.69 -7.28
N VAL A 76 -2.58 -2.38 -7.43
CA VAL A 76 -3.87 -1.71 -7.23
C VAL A 76 -4.43 -1.22 -8.58
N LYS A 77 -5.64 -1.69 -8.92
CA LYS A 77 -6.33 -1.31 -10.15
C LYS A 77 -7.61 -0.54 -9.82
N VAL A 78 -7.67 0.73 -10.24
CA VAL A 78 -8.89 1.56 -10.17
C VAL A 78 -9.98 1.13 -11.15
N LYS A 79 -9.67 0.20 -12.06
CA LYS A 79 -10.56 -0.39 -13.05
C LYS A 79 -10.92 -1.83 -12.64
N PRO A 80 -11.98 -2.42 -13.25
CA PRO A 80 -12.25 -3.83 -13.10
C PRO A 80 -11.04 -4.68 -13.52
N PHE A 81 -10.85 -5.80 -12.83
CA PHE A 81 -9.81 -6.78 -13.16
C PHE A 81 -9.95 -7.29 -14.60
N GLU A 82 -8.81 -7.40 -15.29
CA GLU A 82 -8.68 -8.05 -16.59
C GLU A 82 -7.66 -9.19 -16.50
N SER A 83 -7.84 -10.26 -17.29
CA SER A 83 -6.96 -11.44 -17.22
C SER A 83 -5.48 -11.13 -17.49
N ARG A 84 -5.17 -10.06 -18.23
CA ARG A 84 -3.79 -9.61 -18.47
C ARG A 84 -3.07 -9.12 -17.21
N ASP A 85 -3.81 -8.69 -16.18
CA ASP A 85 -3.22 -8.20 -14.92
C ASP A 85 -2.47 -9.31 -14.18
N ILE A 86 -2.85 -10.58 -14.41
CA ILE A 86 -2.13 -11.76 -13.92
C ILE A 86 -0.70 -11.79 -14.44
N GLY A 87 -0.49 -11.49 -15.73
CA GLY A 87 0.83 -11.57 -16.35
C GLY A 87 1.82 -10.59 -15.71
N GLN A 88 1.39 -9.34 -15.52
CA GLN A 88 2.18 -8.31 -14.86
C GLN A 88 2.54 -8.72 -13.43
N THR A 89 1.54 -9.10 -12.63
CA THR A 89 1.73 -9.49 -11.23
C THR A 89 2.61 -10.74 -11.10
N ALA A 90 2.43 -11.74 -11.96
CA ALA A 90 3.26 -12.94 -12.00
C ALA A 90 4.73 -12.60 -12.31
N THR A 91 4.95 -11.62 -13.19
CA THR A 91 6.30 -11.16 -13.52
C THR A 91 6.95 -10.53 -12.30
N TYR A 92 6.24 -9.66 -11.58
CA TYR A 92 6.75 -9.05 -10.35
C TYR A 92 7.04 -10.07 -9.25
N VAL A 93 6.17 -11.07 -9.06
CA VAL A 93 6.40 -12.17 -8.11
C VAL A 93 7.69 -12.92 -8.45
N ALA A 94 7.88 -13.30 -9.72
CA ALA A 94 9.06 -14.02 -10.16
C ALA A 94 10.35 -13.19 -9.98
N ILE A 95 10.32 -11.90 -10.29
CA ILE A 95 11.46 -11.00 -10.07
C ILE A 95 11.75 -10.83 -8.58
N ALA A 96 10.72 -10.66 -7.76
CA ALA A 96 10.88 -10.51 -6.31
C ALA A 96 11.50 -11.77 -5.69
N ASP A 97 11.08 -12.94 -6.15
CA ASP A 97 11.65 -14.23 -5.74
C ASP A 97 13.14 -14.40 -6.09
N ASP A 98 13.61 -13.72 -7.14
CA ASP A 98 15.00 -13.74 -7.59
C ASP A 98 15.86 -12.66 -6.91
N LEU A 99 15.35 -11.43 -6.80
CA LEU A 99 16.13 -10.27 -6.38
C LEU A 99 16.07 -9.96 -4.87
N ILE A 100 14.92 -10.19 -4.22
CA ILE A 100 14.69 -9.73 -2.84
C ILE A 100 14.42 -10.85 -1.84
N ARG A 101 13.85 -11.98 -2.29
CA ARG A 101 13.57 -13.14 -1.42
C ARG A 101 14.88 -13.70 -0.86
N ARG A 102 14.89 -13.99 0.45
CA ARG A 102 16.07 -14.48 1.16
C ARG A 102 15.94 -15.96 1.50
N GLU A 103 17.05 -16.54 1.94
CA GLU A 103 17.05 -17.87 2.52
C GLU A 103 16.11 -17.92 3.73
N GLY A 104 15.21 -18.92 3.76
CA GLY A 104 14.17 -19.06 4.78
C GLY A 104 12.85 -18.38 4.44
N ASP A 105 12.80 -17.51 3.43
CA ASP A 105 11.53 -16.96 2.95
C ASP A 105 10.80 -17.96 2.03
N ASN A 106 9.49 -18.11 2.28
CA ASN A 106 8.57 -18.78 1.39
C ASN A 106 8.38 -17.99 0.08
N LYS A 107 7.77 -18.67 -0.90
CA LYS A 107 7.49 -18.12 -2.22
C LYS A 107 6.71 -16.81 -2.12
N THR A 108 7.13 -15.78 -2.85
CA THR A 108 6.45 -14.48 -2.88
C THR A 108 5.03 -14.65 -3.41
N ILE A 109 4.08 -13.90 -2.83
CA ILE A 109 2.67 -13.92 -3.21
C ILE A 109 2.31 -12.64 -3.98
N GLY A 110 1.57 -12.78 -5.07
CA GLY A 110 0.96 -11.66 -5.77
C GLY A 110 -0.47 -11.41 -5.27
N LEU A 111 -0.84 -10.15 -5.08
CA LEU A 111 -2.20 -9.76 -4.72
C LEU A 111 -2.66 -8.60 -5.59
N ILE A 112 -3.70 -8.84 -6.38
CA ILE A 112 -4.33 -7.81 -7.20
C ILE A 112 -5.55 -7.28 -6.44
N ILE A 113 -5.59 -5.99 -6.17
CA ILE A 113 -6.72 -5.29 -5.56
C ILE A 113 -7.37 -4.44 -6.64
N CYS A 114 -8.61 -4.76 -7.02
CA CYS A 114 -9.28 -4.14 -8.16
C CYS A 114 -10.65 -3.55 -7.77
N LYS A 115 -11.17 -2.63 -8.59
CA LYS A 115 -12.49 -2.02 -8.32
C LYS A 115 -13.62 -3.05 -8.35
N SER A 116 -13.54 -4.03 -9.24
CA SER A 116 -14.48 -5.16 -9.34
C SER A 116 -13.89 -6.29 -10.18
N LYS A 117 -14.42 -7.51 -10.07
CA LYS A 117 -14.02 -8.67 -10.87
C LYS A 117 -15.20 -9.57 -11.20
N ASN A 118 -15.16 -10.20 -12.37
CA ASN A 118 -16.00 -11.35 -12.63
C ASN A 118 -15.35 -12.58 -11.95
N ASN A 119 -16.02 -13.16 -10.95
CA ASN A 119 -15.47 -14.27 -10.16
C ASN A 119 -15.12 -15.51 -11.00
N VAL A 120 -15.87 -15.79 -12.06
CA VAL A 120 -15.59 -16.93 -12.95
C VAL A 120 -14.33 -16.67 -13.76
N LEU A 121 -14.23 -15.50 -14.40
CA LEU A 121 -13.03 -15.09 -15.14
C LEU A 121 -11.80 -15.06 -14.24
N ALA A 122 -11.92 -14.47 -13.04
CA ALA A 122 -10.85 -14.39 -12.06
C ALA A 122 -10.33 -15.79 -11.67
N LYS A 123 -11.23 -16.75 -11.45
CA LYS A 123 -10.85 -18.14 -11.15
C LYS A 123 -10.07 -18.79 -12.29
N TYR A 124 -10.51 -18.61 -13.53
CA TYR A 124 -9.79 -19.14 -14.69
C TYR A 124 -8.42 -18.46 -14.86
N ALA A 125 -8.35 -17.13 -14.70
CA ALA A 125 -7.13 -16.36 -14.86
C ALA A 125 -6.07 -16.70 -13.80
N VAL A 126 -6.46 -16.90 -12.53
CA VAL A 126 -5.53 -17.38 -11.50
C VAL A 126 -5.00 -18.78 -11.85
N GLY A 127 -5.86 -19.65 -12.39
CA GLY A 127 -5.48 -21.01 -12.79
C GLY A 127 -4.48 -21.11 -13.95
N THR A 128 -4.22 -20.02 -14.69
CA THR A 128 -3.19 -20.02 -15.75
C THR A 128 -1.80 -19.68 -15.23
N SER A 129 -1.68 -19.10 -14.03
CA SER A 129 -0.41 -18.71 -13.43
C SER A 129 0.23 -19.87 -12.67
N LYS A 130 1.55 -19.99 -12.76
CA LYS A 130 2.36 -20.85 -11.88
C LYS A 130 2.76 -20.15 -10.58
N GLU A 131 2.63 -18.82 -10.56
CA GLU A 131 2.93 -17.97 -9.41
C GLU A 131 1.69 -17.86 -8.50
N PRO A 132 1.86 -17.86 -7.17
CA PRO A 132 0.74 -17.79 -6.24
C PRO A 132 0.14 -16.37 -6.25
N ILE A 133 -0.99 -16.21 -6.94
CA ILE A 133 -1.65 -14.91 -7.12
C ILE A 133 -3.09 -14.96 -6.61
N GLY A 134 -3.44 -14.00 -5.74
CA GLY A 134 -4.80 -13.71 -5.31
C GLY A 134 -5.38 -12.48 -5.99
N ILE A 135 -6.72 -12.41 -6.07
CA ILE A 135 -7.44 -11.24 -6.58
C ILE A 135 -8.55 -10.88 -5.59
N SER A 136 -8.55 -9.64 -5.11
CA SER A 136 -9.59 -9.08 -4.25
C SER A 136 -10.25 -7.86 -4.90
N GLU A 137 -11.52 -7.64 -4.57
CA GLU A 137 -12.19 -6.36 -4.82
C GLU A 137 -12.01 -5.44 -3.60
N TYR A 138 -12.13 -4.13 -3.80
CA TYR A 138 -12.21 -3.14 -2.70
C TYR A 138 -13.48 -2.30 -2.80
N GLU A 139 -13.99 -1.86 -1.65
CA GLU A 139 -15.16 -0.98 -1.56
C GLU A 139 -14.75 0.43 -1.13
N LEU A 140 -15.04 1.45 -1.95
CA LEU A 140 -14.65 2.84 -1.69
C LEU A 140 -15.36 3.48 -0.49
N SER A 141 -16.53 2.97 -0.10
CA SER A 141 -17.31 3.44 1.05
C SER A 141 -16.57 3.34 2.38
N HIS A 142 -15.53 2.50 2.46
CA HIS A 142 -14.72 2.28 3.66
C HIS A 142 -13.43 3.14 3.70
N PHE A 143 -13.01 3.72 2.57
CA PHE A 143 -11.73 4.44 2.46
C PHE A 143 -11.88 5.95 2.31
N LEU A 144 -13.05 6.43 1.88
CA LEU A 144 -13.30 7.86 1.78
C LEU A 144 -13.84 8.38 3.12
N PRO A 145 -13.28 9.47 3.67
CA PRO A 145 -13.94 10.18 4.76
C PRO A 145 -15.38 10.49 4.34
N SER A 146 -16.32 10.26 5.24
CA SER A 146 -17.73 10.58 5.03
C SER A 146 -17.88 12.04 4.60
N PRO A 147 -18.95 12.40 3.86
CA PRO A 147 -19.21 13.79 3.50
C PRO A 147 -19.16 14.75 4.70
N LYS A 148 -19.56 14.28 5.88
CA LYS A 148 -19.42 15.02 7.15
C LYS A 148 -17.97 15.25 7.56
N GLU A 149 -17.11 14.23 7.48
CA GLU A 149 -15.67 14.37 7.79
C GLU A 149 -14.95 15.25 6.77
N ILE A 150 -15.42 15.27 5.51
CA ILE A 150 -14.93 16.18 4.47
C ILE A 150 -15.36 17.62 4.79
N GLU A 151 -16.65 17.85 5.10
CA GLU A 151 -17.16 19.17 5.50
C GLU A 151 -16.45 19.71 6.74
N GLN A 152 -16.20 18.85 7.74
CA GLN A 152 -15.53 19.22 8.97
C GLN A 152 -14.07 19.66 8.72
N LYS A 153 -13.33 18.90 7.89
CA LYS A 153 -11.97 19.27 7.48
C LYS A 153 -11.90 20.52 6.60
N LEU A 154 -12.93 20.76 5.78
CA LEU A 154 -13.04 22.01 5.00
C LEU A 154 -13.32 23.21 5.90
N SER A 155 -14.22 23.07 6.88
CA SER A 155 -14.49 24.14 7.86
C SER A 155 -13.30 24.45 8.75
N GLU A 156 -12.54 23.43 9.17
CA GLU A 156 -11.31 23.61 9.95
C GLU A 156 -10.22 24.34 9.15
N GLN A 157 -10.15 24.15 7.83
CA GLN A 157 -9.21 24.88 6.96
C GLN A 157 -9.64 26.33 6.70
N ASP A 158 -10.94 26.60 6.66
CA ASP A 158 -11.47 27.96 6.48
C ASP A 158 -11.26 28.82 7.75
N ASP A 159 -11.39 28.23 8.94
CA ASP A 159 -11.14 28.93 10.20
C ASP A 159 -9.65 29.30 10.38
N ILE A 160 -8.73 28.40 10.00
CA ILE A 160 -7.27 28.68 10.03
C ILE A 160 -6.89 29.82 9.06
N ASN A 161 -7.53 29.89 7.90
CA ASN A 161 -7.27 30.96 6.92
C ASN A 161 -7.84 32.33 7.34
N GLN A 162 -8.87 32.37 8.19
CA GLN A 162 -9.44 33.62 8.72
C GLN A 162 -8.65 34.19 9.90
N GLU A 163 -8.00 33.36 10.70
CA GLU A 163 -7.13 33.83 11.80
C GLU A 163 -5.79 34.40 11.29
N GLY A 164 -5.25 33.87 10.19
CA GLY A 164 -4.01 34.36 9.56
C GLY A 164 -4.09 35.74 8.90
N GLN A 165 -5.29 36.32 8.72
CA GLN A 165 -5.47 37.66 8.13
C GLN A 165 -5.67 38.78 9.18
N LYS A 166 -5.65 38.47 10.48
CA LYS A 166 -5.84 39.45 11.57
C LYS A 166 -4.57 39.86 12.32
N THR A 167 -3.39 39.48 11.83
CA THR A 167 -2.09 39.85 12.42
C THR A 167 -1.24 40.61 11.41
#